data_AF-A0A251XIX8-F1
#
_entry.id   AF-A0A251XIX8-F1
#
_cell.length_a   1.000
_cell.length_b   1.000
_cell.length_c   1.000
_cell.angle_alpha   90.00
_cell.angle_beta   90.00
_cell.angle_gamma   90.00
#
_symmetry.space_group_name_H-M   'P 1'
#
loop_
_entity.id
_entity.type
_entity.pdbx_description
1 polymer ?
#
loop_
_entity_poly.entity_id
_entity_poly.type
_entity_poly.pdbx_seq_one_letter_code
_entity_poly.pdbx_strand_id
1 'polypeptide(L)'
;MMYEMLAGEQPFKGEQPMQIAYQHANDQVPTPSTANASVPVELDELVLWATARDPEQRPRDARALLDELYAVQNRLDARSGDPAPLQRTVVFPSAPALPSVTTGETQVVGGPPVTTRQETERTEPESVVALAAAGSRRRTRGWMLALLIVMLAALAGGTGWYYGQGPGARVPVPSVTAMAVDDAAGTLQGQGFVVARAEEPSVDVEVGHVTRSVPASGTPVDQGSTVTLYASTGPRLLDVPDVVGAAEADARTRLEGVPFVVQEATIRQYGDAAEGTVVQVLDSSGAPIGAQYAEQQPVTLVVAAGKIPQVNGRSVDQAKATLSQAGLVGEPGKQSFSDDVDTGEVISVYALDQAPVRSGLGDAPGSKVGLEISKGPDLVAVPAVVGLTRDEAKAALDKAGFKYAYSAFWDALPNSITRVASASPDAQAMARRGSTVNLGSPPPADLPQRA
;
A
#
# COMPACT_ATOMS: atom_id res chain seq x y z
N MET A 1 -18.03 -3.19 -41.93
CA MET A 1 -19.49 -3.36 -42.12
C MET A 1 -19.81 -4.53 -43.03
N MET A 2 -19.60 -4.49 -44.36
CA MET A 2 -20.00 -5.62 -45.24
C MET A 2 -19.36 -6.97 -44.89
N TYR A 3 -18.04 -7.00 -44.61
CA TYR A 3 -17.36 -8.21 -44.11
C TYR A 3 -18.04 -8.78 -42.85
N GLU A 4 -18.30 -7.92 -41.87
CA GLU A 4 -18.90 -8.32 -40.57
C GLU A 4 -20.33 -8.83 -40.73
N MET A 5 -21.10 -8.27 -41.66
CA MET A 5 -22.45 -8.76 -41.97
C MET A 5 -22.44 -10.18 -42.59
N LEU A 6 -21.37 -10.54 -43.31
CA LEU A 6 -21.24 -11.84 -43.98
C LEU A 6 -20.55 -12.88 -43.10
N ALA A 7 -19.49 -12.48 -42.39
CA ALA A 7 -18.68 -13.33 -41.53
C ALA A 7 -19.23 -13.47 -40.11
N GLY A 8 -20.04 -12.51 -39.63
CA GLY A 8 -20.53 -12.45 -38.25
C GLY A 8 -19.50 -11.92 -37.24
N GLU A 9 -18.32 -11.53 -37.69
CA GLU A 9 -17.22 -11.03 -36.86
C GLU A 9 -16.42 -9.94 -37.59
N GLN A 10 -15.69 -9.13 -36.83
CA GLN A 10 -14.84 -8.08 -37.40
C GLN A 10 -13.60 -8.66 -38.09
N PRO A 11 -13.12 -8.03 -39.18
CA PRO A 11 -11.97 -8.53 -39.95
C PRO A 11 -10.63 -8.40 -39.21
N PHE A 12 -10.53 -7.43 -38.30
CA PHE A 12 -9.35 -7.19 -37.47
C PHE A 12 -9.71 -7.38 -36.00
N LYS A 13 -8.90 -8.15 -35.27
CA LYS A 13 -9.14 -8.53 -33.88
C LYS A 13 -7.90 -8.23 -33.04
N GLY A 14 -8.12 -7.65 -31.87
CA GLY A 14 -7.06 -7.39 -30.90
C GLY A 14 -7.65 -6.98 -29.57
N GLU A 15 -6.95 -7.30 -28.47
CA GLU A 15 -7.39 -6.92 -27.12
C GLU A 15 -7.14 -5.44 -26.83
N GLN A 16 -6.17 -4.83 -27.56
CA GLN A 16 -5.82 -3.42 -27.40
C GLN A 16 -6.18 -2.62 -28.65
N PRO A 17 -6.76 -1.40 -28.51
CA PRO A 17 -7.10 -0.53 -29.63
C PRO A 17 -5.92 -0.23 -30.56
N MET A 18 -4.69 -0.16 -30.02
CA MET A 18 -3.47 0.07 -30.81
C MET A 18 -3.15 -1.10 -31.76
N GLN A 19 -3.44 -2.33 -31.34
CA GLN A 19 -3.23 -3.52 -32.17
C GLN A 19 -4.21 -3.54 -33.35
N ILE A 20 -5.47 -3.19 -33.10
CA ILE A 20 -6.50 -3.06 -34.15
C ILE A 20 -6.11 -1.95 -35.13
N ALA A 21 -5.64 -0.80 -34.63
CA ALA A 21 -5.14 0.29 -35.48
C ALA A 21 -3.94 -0.12 -36.35
N TYR A 22 -3.01 -0.91 -35.79
CA TYR A 22 -1.88 -1.45 -36.55
C TYR A 22 -2.33 -2.40 -37.67
N GLN A 23 -3.31 -3.28 -37.41
CA GLN A 23 -3.87 -4.18 -38.42
C GLN A 23 -4.59 -3.42 -39.53
N HIS A 24 -5.36 -2.37 -39.20
CA HIS A 24 -5.97 -1.48 -40.20
C HIS A 24 -4.93 -0.82 -41.11
N ALA A 25 -3.74 -0.52 -40.60
CA ALA A 25 -2.67 0.13 -41.37
C ALA A 25 -1.84 -0.85 -42.20
N ASN A 26 -1.58 -2.06 -41.71
CA ASN A 26 -0.56 -2.96 -42.27
C ASN A 26 -1.13 -4.25 -42.88
N ASP A 27 -2.28 -4.71 -42.43
CA ASP A 27 -2.87 -5.96 -42.88
C ASP A 27 -3.91 -5.71 -43.99
N GLN A 28 -4.46 -6.80 -44.52
CA GLN A 28 -5.53 -6.78 -45.51
C GLN A 28 -6.77 -7.46 -44.92
N VAL A 29 -7.95 -7.03 -45.36
CA VAL A 29 -9.20 -7.67 -44.94
C VAL A 29 -9.22 -9.09 -45.52
N PRO A 30 -9.42 -10.13 -44.69
CA PRO A 30 -9.52 -11.50 -45.17
C PRO A 30 -10.81 -11.72 -45.98
N THR A 31 -10.89 -12.85 -46.70
CA THR A 31 -12.14 -13.21 -47.41
C THR A 31 -13.19 -13.67 -46.41
N PRO A 32 -14.44 -13.17 -46.48
CA PRO A 32 -15.54 -13.61 -45.62
C PRO A 32 -15.73 -15.13 -45.55
N SER A 33 -15.53 -15.85 -46.66
CA SER A 33 -15.63 -17.31 -46.70
C SER A 33 -14.68 -18.06 -45.77
N THR A 34 -13.56 -17.44 -45.37
CA THR A 34 -12.63 -18.04 -44.39
C THR A 34 -13.23 -18.12 -42.99
N ALA A 35 -14.07 -17.15 -42.62
CA ALA A 35 -14.79 -17.12 -41.35
C ALA A 35 -16.15 -17.83 -41.44
N ASN A 36 -16.84 -17.72 -42.58
CA ASN A 36 -18.14 -18.34 -42.82
C ASN A 36 -18.18 -19.01 -44.20
N ALA A 37 -17.99 -20.33 -44.24
CA ALA A 37 -17.97 -21.13 -45.48
C ALA A 37 -19.30 -21.11 -46.28
N SER A 38 -20.39 -20.58 -45.70
CA SER A 38 -21.67 -20.42 -46.40
C SER A 38 -21.70 -19.17 -47.29
N VAL A 39 -20.70 -18.29 -47.20
CA VAL A 39 -20.60 -17.10 -48.06
C VAL A 39 -20.10 -17.50 -49.45
N PRO A 40 -20.85 -17.20 -50.53
CA PRO A 40 -20.40 -17.46 -51.90
C PRO A 40 -19.15 -16.65 -52.27
N VAL A 41 -18.31 -17.23 -53.14
CA VAL A 41 -17.05 -16.62 -53.61
C VAL A 41 -17.26 -15.25 -54.27
N GLU A 42 -18.42 -15.01 -54.90
CA GLU A 42 -18.73 -13.73 -55.53
C GLU A 42 -18.80 -12.58 -54.52
N LEU A 43 -19.24 -12.88 -53.29
CA LEU A 43 -19.27 -11.90 -52.20
C LEU A 43 -17.88 -11.70 -51.59
N ASP A 44 -17.00 -12.71 -51.63
CA ASP A 44 -15.60 -12.54 -51.25
C ASP A 44 -14.89 -11.54 -52.16
N GLU A 45 -15.04 -11.71 -53.47
CA GLU A 45 -14.46 -10.82 -54.47
C GLU A 45 -14.95 -9.38 -54.29
N LEU A 46 -16.24 -9.19 -54.01
CA LEU A 46 -16.83 -7.88 -53.76
C LEU A 46 -16.26 -7.22 -52.50
N VAL A 47 -16.08 -7.97 -51.40
CA VAL A 47 -15.49 -7.46 -50.15
C VAL A 47 -14.02 -7.10 -50.35
N LEU A 48 -13.25 -7.97 -51.01
CA LEU A 48 -11.83 -7.71 -51.30
C LEU A 48 -11.66 -6.50 -52.22
N TRP A 49 -12.47 -6.37 -53.27
CA TRP A 49 -12.44 -5.22 -54.17
C TRP A 49 -12.76 -3.91 -53.44
N ALA A 50 -13.79 -3.90 -52.59
CA ALA A 50 -14.15 -2.72 -51.80
C ALA A 50 -13.08 -2.32 -50.76
N THR A 51 -12.24 -3.26 -50.33
CA THR A 51 -11.24 -3.07 -49.25
C THR A 51 -9.78 -3.14 -49.73
N ALA A 52 -9.55 -3.20 -51.05
CA ALA A 52 -8.22 -3.29 -51.65
C ALA A 52 -7.27 -2.19 -51.15
N ARG A 53 -5.98 -2.44 -50.94
CA ARG A 53 -5.07 -1.41 -50.36
C ARG A 53 -4.87 -0.20 -51.30
N ASP A 54 -4.77 -0.47 -52.59
CA ASP A 54 -4.56 0.51 -53.64
C ASP A 54 -5.89 1.18 -54.04
N PRO A 55 -6.03 2.51 -53.95
CA PRO A 55 -7.24 3.22 -54.36
C PRO A 55 -7.66 2.97 -55.81
N GLU A 56 -6.72 2.71 -56.72
CA GLU A 56 -7.04 2.42 -58.13
C GLU A 56 -7.68 1.04 -58.32
N GLN A 57 -7.50 0.15 -57.34
CA GLN A 57 -8.07 -1.20 -57.31
C GLN A 57 -9.39 -1.24 -56.53
N ARG A 58 -9.92 -0.10 -56.08
CA ARG A 58 -11.21 0.03 -55.39
C ARG A 58 -12.31 0.53 -56.33
N PRO A 59 -13.60 0.39 -55.95
CA PRO A 59 -14.69 1.08 -56.62
C PRO A 59 -14.44 2.58 -56.66
N ARG A 60 -14.52 3.16 -57.87
CA ARG A 60 -14.31 4.60 -58.09
C ARG A 60 -15.29 5.45 -57.30
N ASP A 61 -16.53 4.99 -57.17
CA ASP A 61 -17.59 5.63 -56.42
C ASP A 61 -18.61 4.59 -55.89
N ALA A 62 -19.56 5.05 -55.08
CA ALA A 62 -20.59 4.20 -54.50
C ALA A 62 -21.52 3.61 -55.57
N ARG A 63 -21.63 4.22 -56.76
CA ARG A 63 -22.49 3.75 -57.84
C ARG A 63 -21.87 2.55 -58.55
N ALA A 64 -20.57 2.59 -58.82
CA ALA A 64 -19.82 1.46 -59.34
C ALA A 64 -19.90 0.23 -58.41
N LEU A 65 -19.83 0.46 -57.09
CA LEU A 65 -20.00 -0.63 -56.11
C LEU A 65 -21.43 -1.21 -56.12
N LEU A 66 -22.44 -0.36 -56.25
CA LEU A 66 -23.84 -0.78 -56.33
C LEU A 66 -24.15 -1.57 -57.61
N ASP A 67 -23.61 -1.12 -58.74
CA ASP A 67 -23.77 -1.80 -60.04
C ASP A 67 -23.17 -3.21 -60.00
N GLU A 68 -21.97 -3.37 -59.43
CA GLU A 68 -21.36 -4.69 -59.26
C GLU A 68 -22.11 -5.56 -58.23
N LEU A 69 -22.65 -4.97 -57.16
CA LEU A 69 -23.49 -5.71 -56.20
C LEU A 69 -24.74 -6.30 -56.87
N TYR A 70 -25.42 -5.53 -57.73
CA TYR A 70 -26.55 -6.06 -58.52
C TYR A 70 -26.11 -7.12 -59.52
N ALA A 71 -24.94 -6.98 -60.14
CA ALA A 71 -24.37 -8.01 -61.01
C ALA A 71 -24.09 -9.31 -60.24
N VAL A 72 -23.51 -9.22 -59.05
CA VAL A 72 -23.29 -10.36 -58.13
C VAL A 72 -24.62 -10.99 -57.74
N GLN A 73 -25.62 -10.18 -57.35
CA GLN A 73 -26.96 -10.68 -57.00
C GLN A 73 -27.57 -11.49 -58.15
N ASN A 74 -27.54 -10.96 -59.38
CA ASN A 74 -28.04 -11.67 -60.56
C ASN A 74 -27.29 -12.99 -60.82
N ARG A 75 -25.96 -13.03 -60.59
CA ARG A 75 -25.17 -14.26 -60.70
C ARG A 75 -25.54 -15.28 -59.63
N LEU A 76 -25.83 -14.84 -58.41
CA LEU A 76 -26.26 -15.72 -57.31
C LEU A 76 -27.68 -16.23 -57.54
N ASP A 77 -28.60 -15.37 -57.94
CA ASP A 77 -29.99 -15.74 -58.26
C ASP A 77 -30.04 -16.71 -59.45
N ALA A 78 -29.18 -16.51 -60.47
CA ALA A 78 -29.03 -17.45 -61.59
C ALA A 78 -28.46 -18.81 -61.18
N ARG A 79 -27.74 -18.90 -60.06
CA ARG A 79 -27.28 -20.18 -59.47
C ARG A 79 -28.31 -20.81 -58.51
N SER A 80 -29.16 -19.99 -57.90
CA SER A 80 -30.22 -20.43 -56.99
C SER A 80 -31.52 -20.82 -57.71
N GLY A 81 -31.72 -20.35 -58.95
CA GLY A 81 -32.73 -20.86 -59.87
C GLY A 81 -32.32 -22.20 -60.49
N ASP A 82 -33.30 -23.08 -60.71
CA ASP A 82 -33.20 -24.46 -61.21
C ASP A 82 -32.04 -24.77 -62.19
N PRO A 83 -31.48 -26.01 -62.14
CA PRO A 83 -30.25 -26.36 -62.83
C PRO A 83 -30.46 -26.31 -64.35
N ALA A 84 -29.70 -25.44 -65.03
CA ALA A 84 -29.57 -25.53 -66.47
C ALA A 84 -29.02 -26.92 -66.85
N PRO A 85 -29.56 -27.56 -67.91
CA PRO A 85 -29.34 -28.98 -68.17
C PRO A 85 -27.88 -29.26 -68.54
N LEU A 86 -27.36 -30.34 -67.94
CA LEU A 86 -26.14 -31.02 -68.32
C LEU A 86 -26.03 -31.13 -69.85
N GLN A 87 -25.11 -30.38 -70.45
CA GLN A 87 -24.66 -30.70 -71.79
C GLN A 87 -23.65 -31.86 -71.72
N ARG A 88 -24.24 -33.06 -71.85
CA ARG A 88 -23.79 -34.17 -72.70
C ARG A 88 -22.44 -34.82 -72.36
N THR A 89 -22.51 -35.78 -71.44
CA THR A 89 -21.60 -36.92 -71.35
C THR A 89 -21.60 -37.69 -72.68
N VAL A 90 -20.44 -37.74 -73.36
CA VAL A 90 -20.11 -38.81 -74.30
C VAL A 90 -19.30 -39.84 -73.52
N VAL A 91 -19.93 -40.96 -73.21
CA VAL A 91 -19.30 -42.16 -72.66
C VAL A 91 -18.87 -43.02 -73.84
N PHE A 92 -17.59 -43.40 -73.91
CA PHE A 92 -17.17 -44.61 -74.60
C PHE A 92 -16.89 -45.70 -73.55
N PRO A 93 -17.46 -46.91 -73.70
CA PRO A 93 -17.27 -48.01 -72.75
C PRO A 93 -16.05 -48.88 -73.05
N SER A 94 -15.64 -49.55 -71.98
CA SER A 94 -14.48 -50.39 -71.69
C SER A 94 -14.16 -51.56 -72.64
N ALA A 95 -12.89 -51.98 -72.62
CA ALA A 95 -12.53 -53.40 -72.66
C ALA A 95 -11.21 -53.69 -71.91
N PRO A 96 -10.99 -54.90 -71.37
CA PRO A 96 -10.15 -55.12 -70.18
C PRO A 96 -8.93 -56.07 -70.35
N ALA A 97 -7.98 -55.88 -69.42
CA ALA A 97 -7.18 -56.84 -68.63
C ALA A 97 -6.15 -57.84 -69.24
N LEU A 98 -4.86 -57.55 -68.94
CA LEU A 98 -3.77 -58.37 -68.31
C LEU A 98 -3.21 -59.63 -69.06
N PRO A 99 -2.04 -60.25 -68.70
CA PRO A 99 -0.98 -59.91 -67.70
C PRO A 99 0.50 -60.05 -68.18
N SER A 100 1.41 -59.65 -67.27
CA SER A 100 2.82 -59.99 -66.95
C SER A 100 3.70 -60.91 -67.83
N VAL A 101 5.02 -60.67 -67.86
CA VAL A 101 6.09 -61.41 -67.12
C VAL A 101 7.47 -60.84 -67.48
N THR A 102 8.40 -61.06 -66.56
CA THR A 102 9.75 -60.56 -66.37
C THR A 102 10.84 -61.22 -67.25
N THR A 103 12.02 -60.58 -67.28
CA THR A 103 13.41 -61.13 -67.39
C THR A 103 13.89 -61.78 -68.70
N GLY A 104 15.10 -61.38 -69.12
CA GLY A 104 16.17 -62.32 -69.46
C GLY A 104 16.57 -62.51 -70.93
N GLU A 105 17.81 -62.07 -71.22
CA GLU A 105 18.80 -62.69 -72.13
C GLU A 105 18.68 -62.60 -73.68
N THR A 106 19.74 -61.99 -74.24
CA THR A 106 20.69 -62.54 -75.22
C THR A 106 20.16 -63.38 -76.38
N GLN A 107 20.25 -62.84 -77.61
CA GLN A 107 20.66 -63.67 -78.75
C GLN A 107 21.39 -62.88 -79.84
N VAL A 108 22.58 -63.39 -80.15
CA VAL A 108 23.45 -63.08 -81.29
C VAL A 108 23.12 -64.09 -82.41
N VAL A 109 22.85 -63.63 -83.64
CA VAL A 109 23.05 -64.34 -84.93
C VAL A 109 22.94 -63.24 -86.02
N GLY A 110 23.82 -62.99 -86.99
CA GLY A 110 24.86 -63.77 -87.65
C GLY A 110 24.49 -63.99 -89.14
N GLY A 111 25.09 -63.27 -90.10
CA GLY A 111 25.08 -63.68 -91.53
C GLY A 111 25.09 -62.56 -92.60
N PRO A 112 25.99 -62.57 -93.63
CA PRO A 112 26.31 -61.44 -94.55
C PRO A 112 25.86 -61.75 -96.03
N PRO A 113 26.41 -61.17 -97.14
CA PRO A 113 27.34 -60.04 -97.39
C PRO A 113 26.86 -59.07 -98.52
N VAL A 114 27.80 -58.27 -99.07
CA VAL A 114 27.85 -57.63 -100.43
C VAL A 114 27.67 -56.09 -100.42
N THR A 115 28.74 -55.30 -100.27
CA THR A 115 29.66 -54.64 -101.26
C THR A 115 29.29 -53.22 -101.70
N THR A 116 30.30 -52.34 -101.55
CA THR A 116 30.69 -51.24 -102.45
C THR A 116 29.93 -49.92 -102.43
N ARG A 117 30.52 -48.96 -101.70
CA ARG A 117 31.07 -47.66 -102.18
C ARG A 117 30.15 -46.76 -103.02
N GLN A 118 29.78 -45.61 -102.48
CA GLN A 118 30.27 -44.33 -103.00
C GLN A 118 29.98 -43.14 -102.08
N GLU A 119 30.92 -42.22 -102.16
CA GLU A 119 31.15 -40.98 -101.44
C GLU A 119 30.23 -39.88 -101.97
N THR A 120 29.57 -39.14 -101.09
CA THR A 120 29.06 -37.79 -101.40
C THR A 120 29.04 -36.97 -100.12
N GLU A 121 29.71 -35.83 -100.21
CA GLU A 121 29.91 -34.80 -99.20
C GLU A 121 28.66 -34.52 -98.35
N ARG A 122 28.84 -34.52 -97.03
CA ARG A 122 27.85 -33.97 -96.10
C ARG A 122 28.55 -32.92 -95.25
N THR A 123 28.26 -31.67 -95.57
CA THR A 123 28.60 -30.46 -94.82
C THR A 123 28.23 -30.64 -93.35
N GLU A 124 29.23 -30.59 -92.46
CA GLU A 124 29.01 -30.50 -91.02
C GLU A 124 28.40 -29.13 -90.69
N PRO A 125 27.27 -29.07 -89.96
CA PRO A 125 26.77 -27.79 -89.51
C PRO A 125 27.65 -27.24 -88.38
N GLU A 126 28.04 -26.00 -88.58
CA GLU A 126 28.71 -25.03 -87.71
C GLU A 126 27.90 -24.70 -86.43
N SER A 127 27.29 -25.69 -85.77
CA SER A 127 26.45 -25.51 -84.58
C SER A 127 26.93 -26.28 -83.35
N VAL A 128 27.86 -27.23 -83.51
CA VAL A 128 28.46 -27.96 -82.39
C VAL A 128 29.69 -27.26 -81.79
N VAL A 129 30.35 -26.38 -82.56
CA VAL A 129 31.54 -25.64 -82.08
C VAL A 129 31.14 -24.33 -81.37
N ALA A 130 30.02 -23.70 -81.75
CA ALA A 130 29.53 -22.48 -81.12
C ALA A 130 28.97 -22.69 -79.69
N LEU A 131 28.51 -23.91 -79.36
CA LEU A 131 27.97 -24.23 -78.03
C LEU A 131 29.07 -24.58 -77.00
N ALA A 132 30.28 -24.94 -77.45
CA ALA A 132 31.42 -25.23 -76.57
C ALA A 132 32.14 -23.97 -76.05
N ALA A 133 32.03 -22.84 -76.77
CA ALA A 133 32.71 -21.59 -76.41
C ALA A 133 31.92 -20.65 -75.47
N ALA A 134 30.67 -20.98 -75.12
CA ALA A 134 29.83 -20.18 -74.21
C ALA A 134 29.80 -20.68 -72.75
N GLY A 135 30.64 -21.67 -72.40
CA GLY A 135 30.63 -22.33 -71.08
C GLY A 135 31.60 -21.76 -70.03
N SER A 136 32.64 -21.02 -70.43
CA SER A 136 33.73 -20.63 -69.50
C SER A 136 33.59 -19.25 -68.85
N ARG A 137 32.80 -18.33 -69.43
CA ARG A 137 32.52 -16.99 -68.83
C ARG A 137 31.35 -16.96 -67.84
N ARG A 138 30.50 -17.99 -67.82
CA ARG A 138 29.40 -18.11 -66.83
C ARG A 138 29.88 -18.67 -65.47
N ARG A 139 31.01 -19.39 -65.43
CA ARG A 139 31.53 -20.00 -64.19
C ARG A 139 32.13 -18.98 -63.23
N THR A 140 32.82 -17.96 -63.73
CA THR A 140 33.37 -16.87 -62.89
C THR A 140 32.29 -15.92 -62.40
N ARG A 141 31.31 -15.56 -63.25
CA ARG A 141 30.14 -14.75 -62.85
C ARG A 141 29.22 -15.51 -61.88
N GLY A 142 29.03 -16.81 -62.08
CA GLY A 142 28.29 -17.67 -61.15
C GLY A 142 28.98 -17.81 -59.79
N TRP A 143 30.32 -17.89 -59.77
CA TRP A 143 31.07 -17.91 -58.52
C TRP A 143 31.08 -16.56 -57.80
N MET A 144 31.12 -15.44 -58.54
CA MET A 144 30.93 -14.09 -57.96
C MET A 144 29.53 -13.90 -57.38
N LEU A 145 28.48 -14.38 -58.05
CA LEU A 145 27.11 -14.39 -57.52
C LEU A 145 26.99 -15.30 -56.28
N ALA A 146 27.60 -16.47 -56.29
CA ALA A 146 27.63 -17.36 -55.12
C ALA A 146 28.37 -16.70 -53.93
N LEU A 147 29.51 -16.05 -54.17
CA LEU A 147 30.24 -15.28 -53.16
C LEU A 147 29.40 -14.11 -52.63
N LEU A 148 28.70 -13.39 -53.50
CA LEU A 148 27.79 -12.31 -53.11
C LEU A 148 26.66 -12.85 -52.21
N ILE A 149 26.06 -13.99 -52.56
CA ILE A 149 24.99 -14.62 -51.77
C ILE A 149 25.52 -15.07 -50.41
N VAL A 150 26.70 -15.70 -50.34
CA VAL A 150 27.34 -16.09 -49.07
C VAL A 150 27.68 -14.87 -48.23
N MET A 151 28.18 -13.79 -48.83
CA MET A 151 28.46 -12.53 -48.13
C MET A 151 27.17 -11.90 -47.57
N LEU A 152 26.09 -11.88 -48.37
CA LEU A 152 24.79 -11.38 -47.92
C LEU A 152 24.19 -12.27 -46.83
N ALA A 153 24.33 -13.59 -46.92
CA ALA A 153 23.91 -14.52 -45.88
C ALA A 153 24.72 -14.35 -44.58
N ALA A 154 26.04 -14.12 -44.69
CA ALA A 154 26.89 -13.82 -43.54
C ALA A 154 26.57 -12.45 -42.92
N LEU A 155 26.27 -11.44 -43.74
CA LEU A 155 25.80 -10.13 -43.27
C LEU A 155 24.42 -10.23 -42.60
N ALA A 156 23.47 -10.93 -43.22
CA ALA A 156 22.14 -11.15 -42.66
C ALA A 156 22.21 -11.98 -41.36
N GLY A 157 23.05 -13.02 -41.32
CA GLY A 157 23.28 -13.82 -40.11
C GLY A 157 24.00 -13.04 -39.01
N GLY A 158 25.02 -12.26 -39.37
CA GLY A 158 25.77 -11.43 -38.43
C GLY A 158 24.94 -10.29 -37.85
N THR A 159 24.13 -9.63 -38.68
CA THR A 159 23.17 -8.61 -38.21
C THR A 159 22.05 -9.23 -37.37
N GLY A 160 21.50 -10.37 -37.78
CA GLY A 160 20.51 -11.11 -37.00
C GLY A 160 21.02 -11.55 -35.63
N TRP A 161 22.27 -12.02 -35.55
CA TRP A 161 22.90 -12.37 -34.27
C TRP A 161 23.16 -11.13 -33.40
N TYR A 162 23.70 -10.05 -33.97
CA TYR A 162 24.06 -8.83 -33.23
C TYR A 162 22.85 -8.15 -32.57
N TYR A 163 21.70 -8.10 -33.25
CA TYR A 163 20.46 -7.50 -32.73
C TYR A 163 19.56 -8.50 -31.98
N GLY A 164 19.77 -9.81 -32.15
CA GLY A 164 18.96 -10.85 -31.50
C GLY A 164 19.54 -11.40 -30.19
N GLN A 165 20.85 -11.66 -30.16
CA GLN A 165 21.57 -12.23 -28.99
C GLN A 165 22.89 -11.52 -28.67
N GLY A 166 23.30 -10.57 -29.51
CA GLY A 166 24.52 -9.80 -29.34
C GLY A 166 24.29 -8.51 -28.55
N PRO A 167 25.34 -7.70 -28.36
CA PRO A 167 25.30 -6.48 -27.57
C PRO A 167 24.40 -5.38 -28.14
N GLY A 168 23.92 -5.52 -29.38
CA GLY A 168 22.90 -4.64 -29.97
C GLY A 168 21.46 -5.07 -29.68
N ALA A 169 21.27 -6.20 -28.97
CA ALA A 169 19.95 -6.64 -28.54
C ALA A 169 19.38 -5.68 -27.51
N ARG A 170 18.10 -5.30 -27.70
CA ARG A 170 17.38 -4.43 -26.79
C ARG A 170 16.47 -5.25 -25.90
N VAL A 171 16.71 -5.18 -24.60
CA VAL A 171 15.96 -5.90 -23.58
C VAL A 171 15.14 -4.87 -22.78
N PRO A 172 13.82 -5.10 -22.57
CA PRO A 172 13.03 -4.21 -21.74
C PRO A 172 13.47 -4.32 -20.28
N VAL A 173 13.57 -3.18 -19.60
CA VAL A 173 13.90 -3.16 -18.16
C VAL A 173 12.75 -3.82 -17.35
N PRO A 174 13.02 -4.85 -16.53
CA PRO A 174 12.03 -5.47 -15.65
C PRO A 174 11.34 -4.49 -14.70
N SER A 175 10.14 -4.83 -14.26
CA SER A 175 9.51 -4.12 -13.15
C SER A 175 10.14 -4.59 -11.84
N VAL A 176 10.79 -3.66 -11.15
CA VAL A 176 11.45 -3.87 -9.85
C VAL A 176 10.97 -2.88 -8.80
N THR A 177 9.89 -2.14 -9.10
CA THR A 177 9.27 -1.20 -8.17
C THR A 177 8.70 -1.94 -6.96
N ALA A 178 8.85 -1.36 -5.78
CA ALA A 178 8.43 -1.93 -4.50
C ALA A 178 9.08 -3.28 -4.13
N MET A 179 10.12 -3.72 -4.86
CA MET A 179 10.97 -4.82 -4.43
C MET A 179 12.06 -4.30 -3.48
N ALA A 180 12.58 -5.18 -2.62
CA ALA A 180 13.79 -4.91 -1.87
C ALA A 180 14.95 -4.63 -2.83
N VAL A 181 15.81 -3.65 -2.51
CA VAL A 181 16.87 -3.18 -3.42
C VAL A 181 17.85 -4.29 -3.82
N ASP A 182 18.12 -5.25 -2.92
CA ASP A 182 18.99 -6.38 -3.22
C ASP A 182 18.33 -7.40 -4.17
N ASP A 183 17.04 -7.69 -3.99
CA ASP A 183 16.28 -8.58 -4.87
C ASP A 183 16.09 -7.97 -6.27
N ALA A 184 15.80 -6.66 -6.32
CA ALA A 184 15.74 -5.88 -7.54
C ALA A 184 17.08 -5.90 -8.29
N ALA A 185 18.19 -5.71 -7.57
CA ALA A 185 19.52 -5.77 -8.16
C ALA A 185 19.84 -7.16 -8.71
N GLY A 186 19.51 -8.22 -7.97
CA GLY A 186 19.69 -9.60 -8.44
C GLY A 186 18.87 -9.92 -9.69
N THR A 187 17.62 -9.42 -9.76
CA THR A 187 16.75 -9.59 -10.92
C THR A 187 17.31 -8.90 -12.16
N LEU A 188 17.80 -7.66 -12.01
CA LEU A 188 18.40 -6.90 -13.11
C LEU A 188 19.74 -7.50 -13.57
N GLN A 189 20.60 -7.90 -12.63
CA GLN A 189 21.86 -8.56 -12.94
C GLN A 189 21.63 -9.90 -13.64
N GLY A 190 20.61 -10.67 -13.24
CA GLY A 190 20.21 -11.92 -13.89
C GLY A 190 19.77 -11.76 -15.34
N GLN A 191 19.33 -10.55 -15.73
CA GLN A 191 18.99 -10.20 -17.12
C GLN A 191 20.14 -9.50 -17.87
N GLY A 192 21.32 -9.40 -17.25
CA GLY A 192 22.50 -8.82 -17.87
C GLY A 192 22.55 -7.29 -17.85
N PHE A 193 21.80 -6.64 -16.95
CA PHE A 193 21.93 -5.21 -16.69
C PHE A 193 22.99 -4.94 -15.61
N VAL A 194 23.65 -3.78 -15.72
CA VAL A 194 24.52 -3.26 -14.66
C VAL A 194 23.66 -2.42 -13.72
N VAL A 195 23.80 -2.60 -12.40
CA VAL A 195 22.94 -1.91 -11.43
C VAL A 195 23.72 -0.81 -10.72
N ALA A 196 23.21 0.42 -10.82
CA ALA A 196 23.62 1.53 -9.98
C ALA A 196 22.57 1.76 -8.88
N ARG A 197 22.99 2.25 -7.71
CA ARG A 197 22.09 2.55 -6.58
C ARG A 197 22.16 4.02 -6.25
N ALA A 198 20.99 4.61 -6.05
CA ALA A 198 20.79 5.97 -5.57
C ALA A 198 19.74 5.95 -4.45
N GLU A 199 19.70 7.01 -3.65
CA GLU A 199 18.76 7.14 -2.54
C GLU A 199 17.81 8.31 -2.83
N GLU A 200 16.54 8.15 -2.46
CA GLU A 200 15.52 9.19 -2.57
C GLU A 200 14.53 9.08 -1.40
N PRO A 201 14.11 10.21 -0.79
CA PRO A 201 13.05 10.19 0.20
C PRO A 201 11.70 9.81 -0.42
N SER A 202 10.93 9.00 0.29
CA SER A 202 9.59 8.59 -0.13
C SER A 202 8.71 8.31 1.08
N VAL A 203 7.47 8.82 1.03
CA VAL A 203 6.43 8.59 2.04
C VAL A 203 5.63 7.31 1.79
N ASP A 204 5.54 6.87 0.53
CA ASP A 204 4.69 5.75 0.10
C ASP A 204 5.42 4.41 0.11
N VAL A 205 6.76 4.44 0.04
CA VAL A 205 7.60 3.25 -0.12
C VAL A 205 8.43 3.04 1.14
N GLU A 206 8.37 1.83 1.69
CA GLU A 206 9.14 1.44 2.87
C GLU A 206 10.65 1.58 2.64
N VAL A 207 11.38 1.94 3.70
CA VAL A 207 12.85 2.10 3.68
C VAL A 207 13.50 0.83 3.10
N GLY A 208 14.46 1.03 2.19
CA GLY A 208 15.20 -0.08 1.58
C GLY A 208 14.49 -0.78 0.40
N HIS A 209 13.31 -0.31 0.01
CA HIS A 209 12.61 -0.74 -1.20
C HIS A 209 12.81 0.25 -2.36
N VAL A 210 12.68 -0.25 -3.59
CA VAL A 210 12.86 0.56 -4.81
C VAL A 210 11.63 1.45 -5.07
N THR A 211 11.84 2.76 -5.11
CA THR A 211 10.80 3.74 -5.49
C THR A 211 10.60 3.80 -6.99
N ARG A 212 11.72 3.86 -7.74
CA ARG A 212 11.75 3.89 -9.20
C ARG A 212 13.09 3.40 -9.74
N SER A 213 13.11 3.06 -11.02
CA SER A 213 14.32 2.80 -11.79
C SER A 213 14.48 3.82 -12.91
N VAL A 214 15.73 4.12 -13.27
CA VAL A 214 16.08 4.91 -14.46
C VAL A 214 17.11 4.13 -15.28
N PRO A 215 16.80 3.70 -16.52
CA PRO A 215 15.54 3.89 -17.25
C PRO A 215 14.32 3.20 -16.60
N ALA A 216 13.12 3.71 -16.90
CA ALA A 216 11.88 3.21 -16.33
C ALA A 216 11.58 1.78 -16.80
N SER A 217 10.86 1.02 -15.98
CA SER A 217 10.40 -0.32 -16.34
C SER A 217 9.69 -0.35 -17.70
N GLY A 218 9.92 -1.40 -18.48
CA GLY A 218 9.40 -1.59 -19.84
C GLY A 218 10.17 -0.83 -20.91
N THR A 219 11.08 0.09 -20.54
CA THR A 219 11.90 0.82 -21.52
C THR A 219 12.89 -0.16 -22.17
N PRO A 220 12.91 -0.31 -23.51
CA PRO A 220 13.89 -1.14 -24.19
C PRO A 220 15.24 -0.43 -24.17
N VAL A 221 16.24 -1.08 -23.57
CA VAL A 221 17.61 -0.55 -23.49
C VAL A 221 18.58 -1.60 -24.01
N ASP A 222 19.75 -1.16 -24.44
CA ASP A 222 20.76 -2.08 -24.97
C ASP A 222 21.26 -3.02 -23.86
N GLN A 223 21.56 -4.27 -24.21
CA GLN A 223 22.05 -5.25 -23.24
C GLN A 223 23.34 -4.75 -22.55
N GLY A 224 23.46 -4.96 -21.23
CA GLY A 224 24.59 -4.43 -20.46
C GLY A 224 24.47 -2.97 -20.04
N SER A 225 23.36 -2.29 -20.41
CA SER A 225 23.11 -0.92 -19.95
C SER A 225 23.03 -0.83 -18.42
N THR A 226 23.38 0.35 -17.90
CA THR A 226 23.27 0.64 -16.47
C THR A 226 21.86 1.11 -16.12
N VAL A 227 21.21 0.41 -15.18
CA VAL A 227 19.92 0.78 -14.59
C VAL A 227 20.17 1.29 -13.17
N THR A 228 19.77 2.53 -12.91
CA THR A 228 19.88 3.15 -11.57
C THR A 228 18.61 2.87 -10.79
N LEU A 229 18.73 2.19 -9.65
CA LEU A 229 17.66 1.96 -8.69
C LEU A 229 17.67 3.08 -7.66
N TYR A 230 16.52 3.72 -7.45
CA TYR A 230 16.32 4.67 -6.35
C TYR A 230 15.70 3.93 -5.17
N ALA A 231 16.45 3.85 -4.08
CA ALA A 231 16.03 3.24 -2.82
C ALA A 231 15.34 4.28 -1.95
N SER A 232 14.20 3.92 -1.35
CA SER A 232 13.52 4.75 -0.36
C SER A 232 14.39 4.89 0.89
N THR A 233 14.63 6.12 1.31
CA THR A 233 15.18 6.44 2.65
C THR A 233 14.07 6.71 3.67
N GLY A 234 12.81 6.48 3.30
CA GLY A 234 11.64 6.89 4.09
C GLY A 234 11.28 8.37 3.91
N PRO A 235 10.30 8.87 4.68
CA PRO A 235 9.85 10.24 4.60
C PRO A 235 10.98 11.23 4.84
N ARG A 236 11.00 12.34 4.11
CA ARG A 236 11.98 13.40 4.35
C ARG A 236 11.77 14.00 5.73
N LEU A 237 12.84 14.12 6.50
CA LEU A 237 12.83 14.84 7.78
C LEU A 237 12.90 16.35 7.52
N LEU A 238 12.02 17.09 8.19
CA LEU A 238 11.88 18.53 8.11
C LEU A 238 12.01 19.15 9.50
N ASP A 239 12.59 20.35 9.55
CA ASP A 239 12.70 21.08 10.80
C ASP A 239 11.31 21.55 11.26
N VAL A 240 11.01 21.26 12.52
CA VAL A 240 9.73 21.64 13.14
C VAL A 240 9.83 23.10 13.60
N PRO A 241 8.93 23.99 13.14
CA PRO A 241 8.90 25.37 13.63
C PRO A 241 8.68 25.43 15.14
N ASP A 242 9.32 26.39 15.81
CA ASP A 242 9.06 26.63 17.23
C ASP A 242 7.66 27.23 17.40
N VAL A 243 6.78 26.41 17.97
CA VAL A 243 5.38 26.73 18.25
C VAL A 243 5.02 26.59 19.71
N VAL A 244 5.93 26.09 20.54
CA VAL A 244 5.68 25.95 21.98
C VAL A 244 5.67 27.34 22.61
N GLY A 245 4.63 27.64 23.39
CA GLY A 245 4.41 28.96 23.96
C GLY A 245 3.72 29.96 23.03
N ALA A 246 3.49 29.63 21.76
CA ALA A 246 2.70 30.45 20.85
C ALA A 246 1.19 30.23 21.05
N ALA A 247 0.38 31.18 20.58
CA ALA A 247 -1.07 30.98 20.51
C ALA A 247 -1.42 29.87 19.51
N GLU A 248 -2.49 29.10 19.77
CA GLU A 248 -2.93 27.98 18.92
C GLU A 248 -3.08 28.38 17.44
N ALA A 249 -3.70 29.54 17.18
CA ALA A 249 -3.90 30.03 15.82
C ALA A 249 -2.56 30.26 15.09
N ASP A 250 -1.61 30.96 15.74
CA ASP A 250 -0.30 31.24 15.18
C ASP A 250 0.53 29.97 14.99
N ALA A 251 0.47 29.05 15.95
CA ALA A 251 1.13 27.76 15.89
C ALA A 251 0.62 26.92 14.71
N ARG A 252 -0.70 26.86 14.51
CA ARG A 252 -1.32 26.16 13.38
C ARG A 252 -0.85 26.77 12.06
N THR A 253 -0.88 28.09 11.91
CA THR A 253 -0.39 28.76 10.69
C THR A 253 1.10 28.47 10.42
N ARG A 254 1.96 28.42 11.45
CA ARG A 254 3.37 28.07 11.27
C ARG A 254 3.56 26.61 10.84
N LEU A 255 2.80 25.68 11.42
CA LEU A 255 2.88 24.26 11.07
C LEU A 255 2.31 23.95 9.69
N GLU A 256 1.25 24.66 9.28
CA GLU A 256 0.68 24.57 7.91
C GLU A 256 1.63 25.13 6.83
N GLY A 257 2.57 26.00 7.22
CA GLY A 257 3.63 26.49 6.33
C GLY A 257 4.70 25.45 5.97
N VAL A 258 4.69 24.31 6.66
CA VAL A 258 5.57 23.15 6.43
C VAL A 258 4.68 22.00 5.95
N PRO A 259 5.14 21.06 5.10
CA PRO A 259 4.30 19.94 4.63
C PRO A 259 4.07 18.88 5.73
N PHE A 260 3.56 19.29 6.89
CA PHE A 260 3.02 18.43 7.94
C PHE A 260 1.49 18.40 7.85
N VAL A 261 0.86 17.34 8.35
CA VAL A 261 -0.60 17.23 8.38
C VAL A 261 -1.10 17.66 9.76
N VAL A 262 -1.50 18.92 9.91
CA VAL A 262 -2.02 19.42 11.19
C VAL A 262 -3.43 18.89 11.42
N GLN A 263 -3.62 18.15 12.51
CA GLN A 263 -4.93 17.63 12.90
C GLN A 263 -5.85 18.78 13.38
N GLU A 264 -7.14 18.67 13.06
CA GLU A 264 -8.16 19.57 13.64
C GLU A 264 -8.30 19.31 15.14
N ALA A 265 -8.24 18.02 15.52
CA ALA A 265 -8.29 17.59 16.90
C ALA A 265 -7.11 18.19 17.69
N THR A 266 -7.44 18.86 18.78
CA THR A 266 -6.48 19.46 19.71
C THR A 266 -6.73 18.88 21.10
N ILE A 267 -5.66 18.49 21.77
CA ILE A 267 -5.71 18.02 23.16
C ILE A 267 -5.66 19.25 24.06
N ARG A 268 -6.54 19.31 25.06
CA ARG A 268 -6.57 20.43 26.02
C ARG A 268 -6.03 19.98 27.36
N GLN A 269 -4.99 20.64 27.85
CA GLN A 269 -4.31 20.27 29.10
C GLN A 269 -4.39 21.40 30.11
N TYR A 270 -4.83 21.12 31.34
CA TYR A 270 -4.77 22.11 32.42
C TYR A 270 -3.36 22.21 32.98
N GLY A 271 -2.94 23.43 33.29
CA GLY A 271 -1.61 23.72 33.83
C GLY A 271 -1.44 25.20 34.13
N ASP A 272 -0.20 25.61 34.33
CA ASP A 272 0.13 27.01 34.64
C ASP A 272 0.16 27.92 33.41
N ALA A 273 0.21 27.35 32.21
CA ALA A 273 0.18 28.10 30.96
C ALA A 273 -1.17 28.82 30.74
N ALA A 274 -1.12 29.96 30.05
CA ALA A 274 -2.31 30.71 29.68
C ALA A 274 -3.20 29.89 28.72
N GLU A 275 -4.52 30.04 28.85
CA GLU A 275 -5.46 29.35 27.98
C GLU A 275 -5.24 29.71 26.50
N GLY A 276 -5.29 28.72 25.62
CA GLY A 276 -5.08 28.92 24.17
C GLY A 276 -3.63 28.92 23.72
N THR A 277 -2.67 28.73 24.64
CA THR A 277 -1.25 28.59 24.33
C THR A 277 -0.88 27.13 24.05
N VAL A 278 -0.07 26.88 23.02
CA VAL A 278 0.46 25.54 22.73
C VAL A 278 1.51 25.16 23.77
N VAL A 279 1.28 24.04 24.45
CA VAL A 279 2.19 23.46 25.45
C VAL A 279 3.14 22.47 24.78
N GLN A 280 2.62 21.69 23.83
CA GLN A 280 3.37 20.61 23.19
C GLN A 280 2.75 20.26 21.84
N VAL A 281 3.54 19.59 21.00
CA VAL A 281 3.05 18.98 19.75
C VAL A 281 3.39 17.50 19.78
N LEU A 282 2.43 16.67 19.42
CA LEU A 282 2.52 15.21 19.45
C LEU A 282 2.47 14.62 18.04
N ASP A 283 3.11 13.47 17.87
CA ASP A 283 3.04 12.65 16.67
C ASP A 283 1.76 11.79 16.61
N SER A 284 1.65 10.96 15.56
CA SER A 284 0.58 9.99 15.36
C SER A 284 0.40 8.98 16.51
N SER A 285 1.46 8.69 17.26
CA SER A 285 1.46 7.77 18.40
C SER A 285 1.12 8.45 19.73
N GLY A 286 1.01 9.78 19.72
CA GLY A 286 0.83 10.60 20.91
C GLY A 286 2.13 10.92 21.65
N ALA A 287 3.30 10.62 21.08
CA ALA A 287 4.60 10.98 21.64
C ALA A 287 5.01 12.39 21.21
N PRO A 288 5.79 13.12 22.02
CA PRO A 288 6.24 14.46 21.66
C PRO A 288 7.17 14.45 20.46
N ILE A 289 6.92 15.37 19.51
CA ILE A 289 7.81 15.52 18.35
C ILE A 289 9.14 16.18 18.75
N GLY A 290 10.21 15.75 18.10
CA GLY A 290 11.54 16.36 18.25
C GLY A 290 11.73 17.60 17.38
N ALA A 291 12.98 18.05 17.26
CA ALA A 291 13.36 19.17 16.38
C ALA A 291 13.14 18.88 14.89
N GLN A 292 13.13 17.60 14.51
CA GLN A 292 12.87 17.14 13.16
C GLN A 292 11.71 16.15 13.15
N TYR A 293 10.90 16.25 12.10
CA TYR A 293 9.73 15.40 11.93
C TYR A 293 9.53 15.03 10.47
N ALA A 294 8.98 13.86 10.22
CA ALA A 294 8.77 13.34 8.88
C ALA A 294 7.68 14.14 8.13
N GLU A 295 7.93 14.41 6.85
CA GLU A 295 6.95 15.07 5.99
C GLU A 295 5.66 14.26 5.88
N GLN A 296 4.55 14.97 5.67
CA GLN A 296 3.18 14.46 5.55
C GLN A 296 2.69 13.62 6.74
N GLN A 297 3.42 13.61 7.86
CA GLN A 297 2.97 12.95 9.07
C GLN A 297 1.97 13.82 9.85
N PRO A 298 1.00 13.20 10.54
CA PRO A 298 0.01 13.91 11.31
C PRO A 298 0.61 14.45 12.61
N VAL A 299 0.33 15.71 12.90
CA VAL A 299 0.70 16.38 14.15
C VAL A 299 -0.54 16.80 14.92
N THR A 300 -0.53 16.53 16.22
CA THR A 300 -1.61 16.92 17.14
C THR A 300 -1.10 17.99 18.09
N LEU A 301 -1.82 19.11 18.18
CA LEU A 301 -1.48 20.18 19.13
C LEU A 301 -2.00 19.84 20.53
N VAL A 302 -1.19 20.11 21.54
CA VAL A 302 -1.60 20.16 22.96
C VAL A 302 -1.66 21.63 23.35
N VAL A 303 -2.87 22.10 23.65
CA VAL A 303 -3.15 23.49 24.00
C VAL A 303 -3.53 23.56 25.48
N ALA A 304 -3.04 24.60 26.14
CA ALA A 304 -3.36 24.88 27.52
C ALA A 304 -4.86 25.22 27.67
N ALA A 305 -5.52 24.52 28.58
CA ALA A 305 -6.88 24.79 29.04
C ALA A 305 -6.94 25.84 30.16
N GLY A 306 -5.77 26.35 30.60
CA GLY A 306 -5.64 27.23 31.76
C GLY A 306 -5.52 26.47 33.08
N LYS A 307 -5.66 27.20 34.19
CA LYS A 307 -5.50 26.65 35.55
C LYS A 307 -6.77 25.96 36.02
N ILE A 308 -6.61 24.88 36.79
CA ILE A 308 -7.74 24.21 37.44
C ILE A 308 -8.30 25.15 38.52
N PRO A 309 -9.63 25.42 38.52
CA PRO A 309 -10.26 26.21 39.57
C PRO A 309 -10.10 25.56 40.95
N GLN A 310 -9.81 26.37 41.97
CA GLN A 310 -9.76 25.92 43.36
C GLN A 310 -11.19 25.71 43.89
N VAL A 311 -11.47 24.52 44.41
CA VAL A 311 -12.80 24.13 44.92
C VAL A 311 -12.77 23.63 46.37
N ASN A 312 -11.63 23.80 47.04
CA ASN A 312 -11.39 23.41 48.42
C ASN A 312 -12.30 24.24 49.36
N GLY A 313 -12.96 23.57 50.31
CA GLY A 313 -13.91 24.23 51.22
C GLY A 313 -15.20 24.72 50.55
N ARG A 314 -15.54 24.18 49.37
CA ARG A 314 -16.83 24.41 48.72
C ARG A 314 -17.73 23.19 48.88
N SER A 315 -19.03 23.42 48.86
CA SER A 315 -19.99 22.32 48.78
C SER A 315 -19.82 21.52 47.49
N VAL A 316 -20.18 20.24 47.50
CA VAL A 316 -20.06 19.36 46.33
C VAL A 316 -20.76 19.95 45.09
N ASP A 317 -21.92 20.57 45.26
CA ASP A 317 -22.68 21.15 44.15
C ASP A 317 -22.00 22.41 43.59
N GLN A 318 -21.45 23.26 44.45
CA GLN A 318 -20.68 24.44 44.03
C GLN A 318 -19.36 24.05 43.36
N ALA A 319 -18.68 23.02 43.89
CA ALA A 319 -17.47 22.48 43.30
C ALA A 319 -17.75 21.91 41.90
N LYS A 320 -18.82 21.12 41.75
CA LYS A 320 -19.28 20.61 40.46
C LYS A 320 -19.60 21.73 39.47
N ALA A 321 -20.32 22.77 39.90
CA ALA A 321 -20.64 23.91 39.04
C ALA A 321 -19.37 24.66 38.59
N THR A 322 -18.42 24.87 39.51
CA THR A 322 -17.15 25.55 39.22
C THR A 322 -16.29 24.74 38.24
N LEU A 323 -16.20 23.43 38.44
CA LEU A 323 -15.48 22.52 37.54
C LEU A 323 -16.17 22.42 36.18
N SER A 324 -17.50 22.37 36.15
CA SER A 324 -18.27 22.35 34.90
C SER A 324 -18.08 23.61 34.07
N GLN A 325 -17.89 24.78 34.69
CA GLN A 325 -17.55 26.02 33.98
C GLN A 325 -16.17 25.96 33.33
N ALA A 326 -15.21 25.26 33.95
CA ALA A 326 -13.93 24.98 33.32
C ALA A 326 -14.01 23.89 32.25
N GLY A 327 -15.10 23.12 32.16
CA GLY A 327 -15.23 21.97 31.25
C GLY A 327 -14.76 20.65 31.87
N LEU A 328 -14.70 20.55 33.20
CA LEU A 328 -14.40 19.35 33.96
C LEU A 328 -15.68 18.77 34.59
N VAL A 329 -15.76 17.44 34.67
CA VAL A 329 -16.89 16.74 35.30
C VAL A 329 -16.47 16.26 36.69
N GLY A 330 -16.93 16.95 37.73
CA GLY A 330 -16.69 16.57 39.12
C GLY A 330 -17.60 15.44 39.57
N GLU A 331 -17.04 14.28 39.90
CA GLU A 331 -17.77 13.15 40.47
C GLU A 331 -17.47 13.02 41.98
N PRO A 332 -18.48 12.76 42.83
CA PRO A 332 -18.24 12.44 44.24
C PRO A 332 -17.35 11.20 44.34
N GLY A 333 -16.19 11.34 44.97
CA GLY A 333 -15.19 10.29 45.06
C GLY A 333 -15.00 9.78 46.49
N LYS A 334 -13.72 9.62 46.86
CA LYS A 334 -13.30 9.20 48.19
C LYS A 334 -13.82 10.17 49.26
N GLN A 335 -14.18 9.64 50.42
CA GLN A 335 -14.50 10.46 51.59
C GLN A 335 -13.44 10.27 52.67
N SER A 336 -12.92 11.36 53.21
CA SER A 336 -11.84 11.37 54.22
C SER A 336 -12.19 12.27 55.39
N PHE A 337 -11.61 12.01 56.56
CA PHE A 337 -11.72 12.93 57.69
C PHE A 337 -10.81 14.14 57.47
N SER A 338 -11.29 15.33 57.81
CA SER A 338 -10.53 16.57 57.75
C SER A 338 -10.91 17.45 58.92
N ASP A 339 -9.89 18.07 59.53
CA ASP A 339 -10.07 19.01 60.63
C ASP A 339 -10.23 20.46 60.14
N ASP A 340 -9.88 20.73 58.89
CA ASP A 340 -9.84 22.07 58.28
C ASP A 340 -11.01 22.34 57.33
N VAL A 341 -11.75 21.30 56.95
CA VAL A 341 -12.82 21.36 55.94
C VAL A 341 -14.11 20.82 56.54
N ASP A 342 -15.18 21.59 56.45
CA ASP A 342 -16.48 21.25 57.03
C ASP A 342 -17.07 19.99 56.40
N THR A 343 -17.87 19.26 57.18
CA THR A 343 -18.49 18.01 56.72
C THR A 343 -19.36 18.25 55.49
N GLY A 344 -19.16 17.44 54.45
CA GLY A 344 -19.88 17.56 53.18
C GLY A 344 -19.27 18.54 52.18
N GLU A 345 -18.18 19.22 52.53
CA GLU A 345 -17.40 20.06 51.62
C GLU A 345 -16.23 19.29 50.99
N VAL A 346 -15.70 19.83 49.90
CA VAL A 346 -14.60 19.22 49.13
C VAL A 346 -13.26 19.57 49.77
N ILE A 347 -12.46 18.55 50.08
CA ILE A 347 -11.09 18.66 50.56
C ILE A 347 -10.14 18.93 49.39
N SER A 348 -10.23 18.10 48.35
CA SER A 348 -9.31 18.12 47.22
C SER A 348 -9.97 17.55 45.95
N VAL A 349 -9.34 17.84 44.81
CA VAL A 349 -9.70 17.26 43.50
C VAL A 349 -8.55 16.38 43.04
N TYR A 350 -8.87 15.20 42.52
CA TYR A 350 -7.88 14.25 41.98
C TYR A 350 -8.34 13.65 40.65
N ALA A 351 -7.41 13.14 39.84
CA ALA A 351 -7.73 12.51 38.56
C ALA A 351 -8.26 11.09 38.80
N LEU A 352 -9.36 10.76 38.13
CA LEU A 352 -9.92 9.41 38.13
C LEU A 352 -9.25 8.52 37.07
N ASP A 353 -8.82 9.11 35.94
CA ASP A 353 -8.23 8.39 34.81
C ASP A 353 -6.75 8.75 34.65
N GLN A 354 -5.85 7.81 34.96
CA GLN A 354 -4.40 7.92 34.69
C GLN A 354 -4.06 7.30 33.33
N ALA A 355 -4.57 7.86 32.24
CA ALA A 355 -4.21 7.34 30.91
C ALA A 355 -2.72 7.61 30.59
N PRO A 356 -1.99 6.67 29.94
CA PRO A 356 -0.52 6.61 30.03
C PRO A 356 0.28 7.69 29.28
N VAL A 357 -0.35 8.70 28.65
CA VAL A 357 0.36 9.69 27.82
C VAL A 357 0.02 11.13 28.19
N ARG A 358 -0.84 11.33 29.19
CA ARG A 358 -1.38 12.65 29.49
C ARG A 358 -1.15 12.95 30.97
N SER A 359 -0.02 13.61 31.23
CA SER A 359 0.49 13.87 32.57
C SER A 359 -0.17 15.13 33.16
N GLY A 360 -1.49 15.14 33.25
CA GLY A 360 -2.28 16.27 33.75
C GLY A 360 -3.60 15.83 34.37
N LEU A 361 -4.12 16.62 35.33
CA LEU A 361 -5.52 16.47 35.72
C LEU A 361 -6.36 17.05 34.58
N GLY A 362 -7.18 16.23 33.92
CA GLY A 362 -8.24 16.72 33.05
C GLY A 362 -7.85 16.97 31.59
N ASP A 363 -7.14 16.02 30.98
CA ASP A 363 -6.52 16.17 29.66
C ASP A 363 -7.48 16.24 28.45
N ALA A 364 -8.79 16.26 28.68
CA ALA A 364 -9.80 16.46 27.66
C ALA A 364 -10.98 17.29 28.21
N PRO A 365 -11.66 18.06 27.34
CA PRO A 365 -12.97 18.61 27.67
C PRO A 365 -13.90 17.48 28.10
N GLY A 366 -14.52 17.61 29.28
CA GLY A 366 -15.37 16.58 29.87
C GLY A 366 -14.63 15.51 30.66
N SER A 367 -13.32 15.66 30.92
CA SER A 367 -12.58 14.75 31.80
C SER A 367 -13.20 14.68 33.19
N LYS A 368 -13.26 13.46 33.72
CA LYS A 368 -13.80 13.17 35.03
C LYS A 368 -12.74 13.36 36.11
N VAL A 369 -13.09 14.13 37.12
CA VAL A 369 -12.25 14.34 38.30
C VAL A 369 -12.99 13.91 39.55
N GLY A 370 -12.28 13.26 40.46
CA GLY A 370 -12.80 12.80 41.73
C GLY A 370 -12.75 13.93 42.75
N LEU A 371 -13.86 14.13 43.46
CA LEU A 371 -13.95 15.05 44.59
C LEU A 371 -13.74 14.27 45.87
N GLU A 372 -12.69 14.62 46.62
CA GLU A 372 -12.50 14.10 47.97
C GLU A 372 -13.37 14.91 48.94
N ILE A 373 -14.31 14.25 49.62
CA ILE A 373 -15.31 14.93 50.46
C ILE A 373 -14.95 14.74 51.94
N SER A 374 -15.07 15.81 52.72
CA SER A 374 -14.85 15.79 54.16
C SER A 374 -15.98 15.08 54.89
N LYS A 375 -15.61 14.14 55.77
CA LYS A 375 -16.49 13.55 56.79
C LYS A 375 -16.52 14.38 58.08
N GLY A 376 -15.82 15.52 58.10
CA GLY A 376 -15.51 16.28 59.31
C GLY A 376 -14.34 15.66 60.09
N PRO A 377 -14.11 16.11 61.32
CA PRO A 377 -13.06 15.58 62.18
C PRO A 377 -13.37 14.13 62.59
N ASP A 378 -12.33 13.29 62.73
CA ASP A 378 -12.46 11.91 63.22
C ASP A 378 -12.72 11.93 64.73
N LEU A 379 -13.99 12.04 65.12
CA LEU A 379 -14.42 12.07 66.52
C LEU A 379 -14.61 10.65 67.05
N VAL A 380 -13.92 10.34 68.15
CA VAL A 380 -14.02 9.08 68.89
C VAL A 380 -14.53 9.38 70.30
N ALA A 381 -15.33 8.50 70.86
CA ALA A 381 -15.77 8.63 72.25
C ALA A 381 -14.59 8.37 73.19
N VAL A 382 -14.33 9.29 74.11
CA VAL A 382 -13.30 9.11 75.15
C VAL A 382 -13.74 7.95 76.07
N PRO A 383 -12.94 6.87 76.21
CA PRO A 383 -13.27 5.77 77.11
C PRO A 383 -13.45 6.24 78.56
N ALA A 384 -14.32 5.57 79.30
CA ALA A 384 -14.47 5.81 80.73
C ALA A 384 -13.22 5.31 81.48
N VAL A 385 -12.25 6.20 81.68
CA VAL A 385 -10.97 5.90 82.35
C VAL A 385 -10.94 6.29 83.82
N VAL A 386 -11.97 6.99 84.31
CA VAL A 386 -12.11 7.39 85.71
C VAL A 386 -12.33 6.13 86.57
N GLY A 387 -11.53 5.98 87.64
CA GLY A 387 -11.54 4.83 88.54
C GLY A 387 -10.60 3.69 88.16
N LEU A 388 -10.08 3.68 86.93
CA LEU A 388 -9.05 2.72 86.48
C LEU A 388 -7.66 3.07 87.03
N THR A 389 -6.77 2.07 87.06
CA THR A 389 -5.34 2.31 87.33
C THR A 389 -4.69 3.03 86.16
N ARG A 390 -3.54 3.69 86.39
CA ARG A 390 -2.78 4.39 85.35
C ARG A 390 -2.54 3.52 84.12
N ASP A 391 -2.10 2.28 84.31
CA ASP A 391 -1.72 1.41 83.19
C ASP A 391 -2.96 0.89 82.43
N GLU A 392 -4.07 0.63 83.13
CA GLU A 392 -5.36 0.29 82.51
C GLU A 392 -5.94 1.47 81.73
N ALA A 393 -5.83 2.69 82.27
CA ALA A 393 -6.27 3.92 81.61
C ALA A 393 -5.43 4.22 80.36
N LYS A 394 -4.11 4.04 80.41
CA LYS A 394 -3.21 4.14 79.24
C LYS A 394 -3.62 3.15 78.17
N ALA A 395 -3.77 1.87 78.53
CA ALA A 395 -4.16 0.83 77.58
C ALA A 395 -5.53 1.11 76.96
N ALA A 396 -6.49 1.64 77.73
CA ALA A 396 -7.80 2.03 77.24
C ALA A 396 -7.74 3.21 76.26
N LEU A 397 -6.93 4.24 76.55
CA LEU A 397 -6.74 5.41 75.70
C LEU A 397 -5.96 5.09 74.43
N ASP A 398 -4.87 4.32 74.53
CA ASP A 398 -4.10 3.83 73.38
C ASP A 398 -4.96 2.99 72.45
N LYS A 399 -5.76 2.07 73.01
CA LYS A 399 -6.70 1.24 72.24
C LYS A 399 -7.77 2.06 71.52
N ALA A 400 -8.21 3.16 72.12
CA ALA A 400 -9.14 4.11 71.52
C ALA A 400 -8.47 5.12 70.57
N GLY A 401 -7.14 5.11 70.49
CA GLY A 401 -6.36 5.98 69.61
C GLY A 401 -6.17 7.40 70.13
N PHE A 402 -6.24 7.62 71.44
CA PHE A 402 -5.95 8.90 72.09
C PHE A 402 -4.52 8.95 72.62
N LYS A 403 -3.93 10.14 72.60
CA LYS A 403 -2.71 10.41 73.38
C LYS A 403 -3.10 10.66 74.83
N TYR A 404 -2.19 10.42 75.76
CA TYR A 404 -2.42 10.70 77.18
C TYR A 404 -1.32 11.59 77.73
N ALA A 405 -1.71 12.47 78.65
CA ALA A 405 -0.78 13.24 79.47
C ALA A 405 -1.19 13.11 80.93
N TYR A 406 -0.21 12.92 81.80
CA TYR A 406 -0.41 12.81 83.24
C TYR A 406 0.82 13.40 83.95
N SER A 407 0.68 13.71 85.23
CA SER A 407 1.74 14.33 86.01
C SER A 407 2.93 13.37 86.19
N ALA A 408 4.15 13.83 85.91
CA ALA A 408 5.38 13.01 85.94
C ALA A 408 5.62 12.29 87.29
N PHE A 409 5.11 12.81 88.40
CA PHE A 409 5.23 12.14 89.70
C PHE A 409 4.49 10.79 89.78
N TRP A 410 3.53 10.52 88.88
CA TRP A 410 2.84 9.22 88.80
C TRP A 410 3.77 8.09 88.34
N ASP A 411 4.89 8.40 87.69
CA ASP A 411 5.87 7.37 87.31
C ASP A 411 6.66 6.87 88.52
N ALA A 412 6.73 7.67 89.60
CA ALA A 412 7.39 7.32 90.85
C ALA A 412 6.51 6.54 91.84
N LEU A 413 5.22 6.35 91.54
CA LEU A 413 4.25 5.69 92.42
C LEU A 413 3.84 4.30 91.86
N PRO A 414 3.61 3.29 92.72
CA PRO A 414 3.07 1.99 92.30
C PRO A 414 1.73 2.13 91.56
N ASN A 415 1.51 1.29 90.54
CA ASN A 415 0.26 1.29 89.75
C ASN A 415 -1.00 1.04 90.59
N SER A 416 -0.87 0.37 91.74
CA SER A 416 -1.98 0.08 92.66
C SER A 416 -2.55 1.31 93.37
N ILE A 417 -1.79 2.40 93.46
CA ILE A 417 -2.19 3.64 94.15
C ILE A 417 -2.40 4.83 93.19
N THR A 418 -2.09 4.68 91.90
CA THR A 418 -2.30 5.71 90.87
C THR A 418 -3.62 5.46 90.12
N ARG A 419 -4.73 5.81 90.77
CA ARG A 419 -6.07 5.78 90.16
C ARG A 419 -6.44 7.12 89.54
N VAL A 420 -7.03 7.09 88.36
CA VAL A 420 -7.54 8.28 87.66
C VAL A 420 -8.78 8.80 88.39
N ALA A 421 -8.70 10.03 88.91
CA ALA A 421 -9.85 10.70 89.54
C ALA A 421 -10.57 11.66 88.60
N SER A 422 -9.87 12.20 87.59
CA SER A 422 -10.46 13.05 86.56
C SER A 422 -9.77 12.81 85.23
N ALA A 423 -10.53 12.98 84.15
CA ALA A 423 -10.03 12.97 82.78
C ALA A 423 -10.61 14.18 82.05
N SER A 424 -9.78 14.90 81.30
CA SER A 424 -10.20 16.01 80.45
C SER A 424 -9.68 15.78 79.02
N PRO A 425 -10.55 15.64 78.00
CA PRO A 425 -12.01 15.75 78.03
C PRO A 425 -12.71 14.67 78.87
N ASP A 426 -13.95 14.96 79.31
CA ASP A 426 -14.75 14.07 80.16
C ASP A 426 -14.97 12.68 79.53
N ALA A 427 -15.17 11.68 80.38
CA ALA A 427 -15.56 10.35 79.95
C ALA A 427 -16.81 10.40 79.05
N GLN A 428 -16.79 9.67 77.94
CA GLN A 428 -17.85 9.63 76.92
C GLN A 428 -18.02 10.91 76.09
N ALA A 429 -17.24 11.97 76.33
CA ALA A 429 -17.19 13.10 75.42
C ALA A 429 -16.62 12.67 74.06
N MET A 430 -17.12 13.28 72.98
CA MET A 430 -16.57 13.08 71.64
C MET A 430 -15.33 13.96 71.49
N ALA A 431 -14.16 13.33 71.30
CA ALA A 431 -12.90 14.01 71.12
C ALA A 431 -12.18 13.51 69.87
N ARG A 432 -11.30 14.33 69.29
CA ARG A 432 -10.60 13.97 68.04
C ARG A 432 -9.67 12.78 68.27
N ARG A 433 -9.67 11.79 67.37
CA ARG A 433 -8.69 10.70 67.40
C ARG A 433 -7.27 11.29 67.38
N GLY A 434 -6.41 10.81 68.27
CA GLY A 434 -5.04 11.31 68.45
C GLY A 434 -4.91 12.57 69.31
N SER A 435 -6.02 13.15 69.79
CA SER A 435 -5.98 14.23 70.79
C SER A 435 -5.50 13.72 72.15
N THR A 436 -5.00 14.63 72.98
CA THR A 436 -4.44 14.32 74.29
C THR A 436 -5.51 14.38 75.37
N VAL A 437 -5.70 13.28 76.11
CA VAL A 437 -6.54 13.23 77.32
C VAL A 437 -5.64 13.45 78.53
N ASN A 438 -5.93 14.50 79.31
CA ASN A 438 -5.22 14.82 80.54
C ASN A 438 -5.82 14.02 81.71
N LEU A 439 -4.98 13.23 82.40
CA LEU A 439 -5.37 12.43 83.56
C LEU A 439 -4.96 13.13 84.85
N GLY A 440 -5.93 13.38 85.74
CA GLY A 440 -5.72 13.99 87.04
C GLY A 440 -5.77 12.98 88.19
N SER A 441 -4.93 13.20 89.21
CA SER A 441 -4.98 12.44 90.46
C SER A 441 -6.08 12.95 91.36
N PRO A 442 -6.61 12.10 92.26
CA PRO A 442 -7.44 12.59 93.33
C PRO A 442 -6.66 13.67 94.10
N PRO A 443 -7.33 14.72 94.60
CA PRO A 443 -6.69 15.62 95.56
C PRO A 443 -6.16 14.77 96.73
N PRO A 444 -5.01 15.12 97.33
CA PRO A 444 -4.51 14.39 98.48
C PRO A 444 -5.64 14.32 99.51
N ALA A 445 -6.04 13.10 99.87
CA ALA A 445 -7.04 12.88 100.90
C ALA A 445 -6.57 13.67 102.14
N ASP A 446 -7.45 14.51 102.69
CA ASP A 446 -7.18 15.29 103.89
C ASP A 446 -6.44 14.41 104.90
N LEU A 447 -5.14 14.69 105.04
CA LEU A 447 -4.39 14.13 106.14
C LEU A 447 -5.11 14.62 107.39
N PRO A 448 -5.54 13.73 108.32
CA PRO A 448 -6.18 14.18 109.53
C PRO A 448 -5.24 15.18 110.19
N GLN A 449 -5.71 16.43 110.37
CA GLN A 449 -4.95 17.45 111.08
C GLN A 449 -4.63 16.87 112.45
N ARG A 450 -3.35 16.51 112.66
CA ARG A 450 -2.83 16.20 113.98
C ARG A 450 -2.88 17.51 114.77
N ALA A 451 -3.76 17.54 115.77
CA ALA A 451 -3.84 18.58 116.78
C ALA A 451 -2.52 18.76 117.54
#